data_AF-A0A2S0L677-F1
#
_entry.id   AF-A0A2S0L677-F1
#
_cell.length_a   1.000
_cell.length_b   1.000
_cell.length_c   1.000
_cell.angle_alpha   90.00
_cell.angle_beta   90.00
_cell.angle_gamma   90.00
#
_symmetry.space_group_name_H-M   'P 1'
#
loop_
_entity.id
_entity.type
_entity.pdbx_description
1 polymer ?
#
loop_
_entity_poly.entity_id
_entity_poly.type
_entity_poly.pdbx_seq_one_letter_code
_entity_poly.pdbx_strand_id
1 'polypeptide(L)'
;MIAEIWEHYGEKLQIKQTIEELSELITALTWGNKEDITEEIGDVEIMIAQLKGGLNINTAEVIQYKLKRQMRRIIEEADGRNPNES
;
A
#
# COMPACT_ATOMS: atom_id res chain seq x y z
N MET A 1 -12.64 -8.08 -14.78
CA MET A 1 -13.05 -7.34 -13.57
C MET A 1 -12.20 -6.09 -13.29
N ILE A 2 -10.95 -6.17 -12.82
CA ILE A 2 -10.16 -4.93 -12.50
C ILE A 2 -9.94 -4.03 -13.74
N ALA A 3 -9.54 -4.61 -14.87
CA ALA A 3 -9.36 -3.86 -16.11
C ALA A 3 -10.67 -3.24 -16.63
N GLU A 4 -11.78 -3.98 -16.53
CA GLU A 4 -13.12 -3.49 -16.92
C GLU A 4 -13.57 -2.30 -16.07
N ILE A 5 -13.33 -2.32 -14.75
CA ILE A 5 -13.65 -1.22 -13.84
C ILE A 5 -12.80 0.01 -14.18
N TRP A 6 -11.51 -0.18 -14.41
CA TRP A 6 -10.60 0.89 -14.81
C TRP A 6 -10.99 1.54 -16.14
N GLU A 7 -11.34 0.73 -17.14
CA GLU A 7 -11.82 1.23 -18.45
C GLU A 7 -13.14 1.99 -18.34
N HIS A 8 -14.04 1.58 -17.43
CA HIS A 8 -15.33 2.23 -17.23
C HIS A 8 -15.21 3.61 -16.57
N TYR A 9 -14.43 3.73 -15.49
CA TYR A 9 -14.32 4.97 -14.71
C TYR A 9 -13.19 5.89 -15.17
N GLY A 10 -12.16 5.34 -15.79
CA GLY A 10 -10.98 6.05 -16.25
C GLY A 10 -10.01 6.47 -15.14
N GLU A 11 -8.78 6.74 -15.52
CA GLU A 11 -7.64 6.98 -14.61
C GLU A 11 -7.91 8.09 -13.58
N LYS A 12 -8.42 9.24 -14.01
CA LYS A 12 -8.61 10.41 -13.12
C LYS A 12 -9.59 10.12 -11.98
N LEU A 13 -10.68 9.40 -12.26
CA LEU A 13 -11.68 9.07 -11.26
C LEU A 13 -11.17 8.00 -10.30
N GLN A 14 -10.45 7.01 -10.83
CA GLN A 14 -9.82 5.95 -10.02
C GLN A 14 -8.74 6.50 -9.08
N ILE A 15 -7.94 7.46 -9.53
CA ILE A 15 -6.99 8.16 -8.66
C ILE A 15 -7.72 8.93 -7.56
N LYS A 16 -8.80 9.65 -7.90
CA LYS A 16 -9.59 10.39 -6.91
C LYS A 16 -10.16 9.44 -5.85
N GLN A 17 -10.74 8.32 -6.27
CA GLN A 17 -11.31 7.34 -5.36
C GLN A 17 -10.24 6.68 -4.50
N THR A 18 -9.05 6.39 -5.06
CA THR A 18 -7.93 5.87 -4.25
C THR A 18 -7.54 6.84 -3.13
N ILE A 19 -7.56 8.15 -3.40
CA ILE A 19 -7.27 9.17 -2.38
C ILE A 19 -8.36 9.20 -1.29
N GLU A 20 -9.62 8.95 -1.65
CA GLU A 20 -10.75 8.87 -0.71
C GLU A 20 -10.57 7.68 0.23
N GLU A 21 -10.38 6.46 -0.28
CA GLU A 21 -10.18 5.26 0.55
C GLU A 21 -8.92 5.39 1.45
N LEU A 22 -7.85 6.01 0.94
CA LEU A 22 -6.65 6.29 1.75
C LEU A 22 -6.95 7.26 2.90
N SER A 23 -7.86 8.22 2.71
CA SER A 23 -8.27 9.17 3.75
C SER A 23 -9.18 8.51 4.80
N GLU A 24 -10.01 7.57 4.38
CA GLU A 24 -10.87 6.77 5.26
C GLU A 24 -10.02 5.80 6.10
N LEU A 25 -9.03 5.13 5.50
CA LEU A 25 -8.04 4.35 6.24
C LEU A 25 -7.27 5.18 7.28
N ILE A 26 -6.86 6.41 6.95
CA ILE A 26 -6.25 7.33 7.94
C ILE A 26 -7.21 7.59 9.10
N THR A 27 -8.49 7.81 8.81
CA THR A 27 -9.52 8.07 9.82
C THR A 27 -9.73 6.84 10.70
N ALA A 28 -9.86 5.64 10.14
CA ALA A 28 -10.00 4.39 10.87
C ALA A 28 -8.78 4.07 11.75
N LEU A 29 -7.56 4.31 11.26
CA LEU A 29 -6.34 4.13 12.06
C LEU A 29 -6.26 5.11 13.24
N THR A 30 -6.85 6.31 13.10
CA THR A 30 -6.79 7.34 14.14
C THR A 30 -7.87 7.16 15.19
N TRP A 31 -9.08 6.78 14.78
CA TRP A 31 -10.28 6.83 15.63
C TRP A 31 -11.09 5.54 15.66
N GLY A 32 -10.84 4.62 14.73
CA GLY A 32 -11.63 3.41 14.55
C GLY A 32 -11.20 2.26 15.46
N ASN A 33 -11.99 1.18 15.37
CA ASN A 33 -11.70 -0.10 15.98
C ASN A 33 -11.12 -1.07 14.93
N LYS A 34 -10.86 -2.32 15.34
CA LYS A 34 -10.25 -3.32 14.45
C LYS A 34 -11.10 -3.64 13.21
N GLU A 35 -12.43 -3.64 13.35
CA GLU A 35 -13.37 -3.91 12.26
C GLU A 35 -13.30 -2.77 11.24
N ASP A 36 -13.38 -1.51 11.69
CA ASP A 36 -13.23 -0.32 10.85
C ASP A 36 -11.90 -0.38 10.08
N ILE A 37 -10.78 -0.65 10.77
CA ILE A 37 -9.46 -0.75 10.12
C ILE A 37 -9.43 -1.89 9.08
N THR A 38 -10.13 -3.00 9.34
CA THR A 38 -10.13 -4.15 8.44
C THR A 38 -10.88 -3.84 7.15
N GLU A 39 -12.01 -3.13 7.23
CA GLU A 39 -12.80 -2.67 6.09
C GLU A 39 -11.96 -1.75 5.19
N GLU A 40 -11.41 -0.68 5.77
CA GLU A 40 -10.67 0.33 5.01
C GLU A 40 -9.36 -0.20 4.42
N ILE A 41 -8.71 -1.18 5.06
CA ILE A 41 -7.57 -1.88 4.45
C ILE A 41 -8.02 -2.63 3.19
N GLY A 42 -9.18 -3.29 3.23
CA GLY A 42 -9.74 -4.02 2.09
C GLY A 42 -10.03 -3.09 0.91
N ASP A 43 -10.64 -1.93 1.18
CA ASP A 43 -10.95 -0.94 0.14
C ASP A 43 -9.67 -0.36 -0.48
N VAL A 44 -8.67 -0.01 0.34
CA VAL A 44 -7.36 0.41 -0.16
C VAL A 44 -6.66 -0.70 -0.96
N GLU A 45 -6.73 -1.97 -0.56
CA GLU A 45 -6.16 -3.09 -1.33
C GLU A 45 -6.78 -3.21 -2.73
N ILE A 46 -8.11 -3.03 -2.83
CA ILE A 46 -8.82 -3.01 -4.12
C ILE A 46 -8.32 -1.86 -4.98
N MET A 47 -8.22 -0.64 -4.43
CA MET A 47 -7.77 0.53 -5.19
C MET A 47 -6.32 0.41 -5.65
N ILE A 48 -5.43 -0.13 -4.81
CA ILE A 48 -4.04 -0.42 -5.20
C ILE A 48 -3.99 -1.46 -6.32
N ALA A 49 -4.82 -2.51 -6.27
CA ALA A 49 -4.89 -3.50 -7.34
C ALA A 49 -5.37 -2.87 -8.67
N GLN A 50 -6.35 -1.97 -8.60
CA GLN A 50 -6.84 -1.23 -9.77
C GLN A 50 -5.77 -0.30 -10.36
N LEU A 51 -5.04 0.46 -9.54
CA LEU A 51 -3.92 1.29 -10.00
C LEU A 51 -2.82 0.45 -10.65
N LYS A 52 -2.43 -0.67 -10.04
CA LYS A 52 -1.40 -1.55 -10.59
C LYS A 52 -1.81 -2.12 -11.95
N GLY A 53 -3.07 -2.53 -12.09
CA GLY A 53 -3.61 -3.01 -13.36
C GLY A 53 -3.69 -1.90 -14.41
N GLY A 54 -4.32 -0.78 -14.06
CA GLY A 54 -4.60 0.33 -14.97
C GLY A 54 -3.36 1.06 -15.47
N LEU A 55 -2.35 1.24 -14.61
CA LEU A 55 -1.08 1.88 -14.95
C LEU A 55 0.01 0.88 -15.39
N ASN A 56 -0.31 -0.41 -15.43
CA ASN A 56 0.64 -1.50 -15.73
C ASN A 56 1.90 -1.45 -14.83
N ILE A 57 1.70 -1.27 -13.52
CA ILE A 57 2.78 -1.16 -12.53
C ILE A 57 2.96 -2.50 -11.80
N ASN A 58 4.19 -3.02 -11.81
CA ASN A 58 4.59 -4.14 -10.98
C ASN A 58 5.51 -3.68 -9.83
N THR A 59 5.05 -3.85 -8.59
CA THR A 59 5.78 -3.44 -7.38
C THR A 59 6.53 -4.58 -6.67
N ALA A 60 6.45 -5.82 -7.18
CA ALA A 60 6.96 -7.00 -6.47
C ALA A 60 8.45 -6.91 -6.13
N GLU A 61 9.29 -6.53 -7.10
CA GLU A 61 10.74 -6.39 -6.88
C GLU A 61 11.08 -5.27 -5.89
N VAL A 62 10.36 -4.14 -5.98
CA VAL A 62 10.53 -3.01 -5.06
C VAL A 62 10.18 -3.41 -3.63
N ILE A 63 9.08 -4.14 -3.44
CA ILE A 63 8.66 -4.66 -2.12
C ILE A 63 9.73 -5.62 -1.58
N GLN A 64 10.17 -6.59 -2.38
CA GLN A 64 11.19 -7.56 -1.98
C GLN A 64 12.49 -6.88 -1.55
N TYR A 65 12.96 -5.90 -2.33
CA TYR A 65 14.13 -5.10 -1.98
C TYR A 65 13.95 -4.36 -0.64
N LYS A 66 12.80 -3.70 -0.45
CA LYS A 66 12.52 -2.94 0.78
C LYS A 66 12.41 -3.84 2.02
N LEU A 67 11.76 -5.00 1.90
CA LEU A 67 11.66 -5.99 2.99
C LEU A 67 13.03 -6.56 3.37
N LYS A 68 13.85 -6.95 2.39
CA LYS A 68 15.23 -7.38 2.65
C LYS A 68 16.05 -6.31 3.37
N ARG A 69 15.88 -5.04 2.99
CA ARG A 69 16.53 -3.90 3.65
C ARG A 69 16.04 -3.71 5.09
N GLN A 70 14.73 -3.84 5.34
CA GLN A 70 14.17 -3.76 6.69
C GLN A 70 14.72 -4.88 7.59
N MET A 71 14.74 -6.12 7.09
CA MET A 71 15.30 -7.26 7.84
C MET A 71 16.78 -7.08 8.16
N ARG A 72 17.56 -6.51 7.24
CA ARG A 72 18.97 -6.19 7.49
C ARG A 72 19.13 -5.24 8.67
N ARG A 73 18.34 -4.17 8.74
CA ARG A 73 18.39 -3.21 9.85
C ARG A 73 18.07 -3.87 11.19
N ILE A 74 17.06 -4.75 11.23
CA ILE A 74 16.71 -5.50 12.44
C ILE A 74 17.87 -6.37 12.91
N ILE A 75 18.59 -7.03 11.98
CA ILE A 75 19.75 -7.86 12.31
C ILE A 75 20.92 -7.00 12.81
N GLU A 76 21.22 -5.89 12.13
CA GLU A 76 22.30 -4.97 12.51
C GLU A 76 22.04 -4.35 13.89
N GLU A 77 20.80 -3.90 14.16
CA GLU A 77 20.38 -3.39 15.48
C GLU A 77 20.52 -4.46 16.57
N ALA A 78 20.16 -5.72 16.29
CA ALA A 78 20.31 -6.83 17.23
C ALA A 78 21.78 -7.19 17.51
N ASP A 79 22.65 -7.06 16.51
CA ASP A 79 24.09 -7.33 16.59
C ASP A 79 24.91 -6.14 17.14
N GLY A 80 24.26 -5.02 17.46
CA GLY A 80 24.92 -3.79 17.93
C GLY A 80 25.74 -3.05 16.87
N ARG A 81 25.50 -3.33 15.57
CA ARG A 81 26.08 -2.59 14.44
C ARG A 81 25.15 -1.44 14.04
N ASN A 82 25.69 -0.25 13.77
CA ASN A 82 24.88 0.89 13.36
C ASN A 82 24.41 0.71 11.89
N PRO A 83 23.09 0.62 11.60
CA PRO A 83 22.57 0.35 10.26
C PRO A 83 22.78 1.49 9.24
N ASN A 84 23.29 2.63 9.70
CA ASN A 84 23.49 3.84 8.88
C ASN A 84 24.98 4.10 8.55
N GLU A 85 25.89 3.16 8.86
CA GLU A 85 27.35 3.34 8.67
C GLU A 85 27.95 2.63 7.43
N SER A 86 27.12 2.14 6.50
CA SER A 86 27.58 1.47 5.27
C SER A 86 27.05 2.10 3.99
#